data_AF-A0A4Q5WZT7-F1
#
_entry.id   AF-A0A4Q5WZT7-F1
#
_cell.length_a   1.000
_cell.length_b   1.000
_cell.length_c   1.000
_cell.angle_alpha   90.00
_cell.angle_beta   90.00
_cell.angle_gamma   90.00
#
_symmetry.space_group_name_H-M   'P 1'
#
loop_
_entity.id
_entity.type
_entity.pdbx_description
1 polymer ?
#
loop_
_entity_poly.entity_id
_entity_poly.type
_entity_poly.pdbx_seq_one_letter_code
_entity_poly.pdbx_strand_id
1 'polypeptide(L)'
;MAMLSSVGAARAANENPPATGATLTGVGFGAHVGFFNPNGVTLRAGSGPVALEGSAGFALSLLSYGGNRSPDLKLIAPFEVSPQVLLGDFQLHKAIHGSFRLGYRFNVALGHGGTAGGQIARRWTHWQLEGLWGVSIYPDAADRLREDGRVPTGTSFNFPPSINWGLTVGIMYYP
;
A
#
# COMPACT_ATOMS: atom_id res chain seq x y z
N MET A 1 40.27 51.83 19.43
CA MET A 1 40.25 50.37 19.18
C MET A 1 38.98 49.85 19.83
N ALA A 2 37.95 49.58 19.02
CA ALA A 2 36.58 49.41 19.46
C ALA A 2 36.30 47.99 19.96
N MET A 3 35.52 47.89 21.04
CA MET A 3 34.87 46.66 21.49
C MET A 3 33.93 46.12 20.40
N LEU A 4 33.97 44.80 20.16
CA LEU A 4 32.90 44.08 19.48
C LEU A 4 32.43 42.94 20.39
N SER A 5 31.41 43.25 21.18
CA SER A 5 30.46 42.29 21.68
C SER A 5 29.54 41.85 20.55
N SER A 6 29.36 40.55 20.34
CA SER A 6 28.04 39.98 20.08
C SER A 6 28.05 38.49 20.39
N VAL A 7 27.63 38.18 21.62
CA VAL A 7 27.00 36.92 21.97
C VAL A 7 25.65 36.91 21.28
N GLY A 8 25.25 35.81 20.64
CA GLY A 8 23.86 35.62 20.26
C GLY A 8 23.58 34.93 18.93
N ALA A 9 24.31 33.87 18.58
CA ALA A 9 23.74 32.85 17.71
C ALA A 9 23.29 31.68 18.60
N ALA A 10 22.19 31.89 19.33
CA ALA A 10 21.39 30.77 19.81
C ALA A 10 20.88 30.03 18.56
N ARG A 11 21.72 29.13 18.06
CA ARG A 11 21.34 28.10 17.10
C ARG A 11 20.23 27.35 17.80
N ALA A 12 18.98 27.64 17.45
CA ALA A 12 17.86 26.80 17.80
C ALA A 12 18.16 25.45 17.15
N ALA A 13 18.85 24.60 17.91
CA ALA A 13 18.99 23.20 17.63
C ALA A 13 17.59 22.64 17.76
N ASN A 14 16.84 22.71 16.66
CA ASN A 14 15.61 21.95 16.51
C ASN A 14 16.05 20.50 16.31
N GLU A 15 16.59 19.93 17.40
CA GLU A 15 16.89 18.52 17.57
C GLU A 15 15.55 17.80 17.65
N ASN A 16 14.91 17.64 16.50
CA ASN A 16 14.00 16.52 16.37
C ASN A 16 14.84 15.28 16.71
N PRO A 17 14.43 14.47 17.69
CA PRO A 17 15.16 13.26 18.02
C PRO A 17 15.36 12.45 16.73
N PRO A 18 16.54 11.85 16.52
CA PRO A 18 16.75 11.03 15.34
C PRO A 18 15.66 9.96 15.33
N ALA A 19 14.98 9.78 14.20
CA ALA A 19 14.03 8.68 14.03
C ALA A 19 14.85 7.37 14.03
N THR A 20 15.13 6.85 15.23
CA THR A 20 16.06 5.74 15.48
C THR A 20 15.33 4.40 15.48
N GLY A 21 14.57 4.11 14.43
CA GLY A 21 13.93 2.82 14.31
C GLY A 21 13.69 2.45 12.86
N ALA A 22 14.17 1.28 12.46
CA ALA A 22 13.77 0.65 11.21
C ALA A 22 12.22 0.55 11.18
N THR A 23 11.59 0.98 10.07
CA THR A 23 10.12 1.02 9.99
C THR A 23 9.49 -0.36 9.90
N LEU A 24 10.31 -1.37 9.57
CA LEU A 24 9.90 -2.75 9.40
C LEU A 24 10.16 -3.64 10.62
N THR A 25 10.71 -3.11 11.71
CA THR A 25 11.04 -3.91 12.90
C THR A 25 9.88 -3.96 13.89
N GLY A 26 9.60 -5.16 14.39
CA GLY A 26 8.59 -5.45 15.41
C GLY A 26 7.31 -6.06 14.85
N VAL A 27 6.32 -6.22 15.71
CA VAL A 27 4.96 -6.63 15.34
C VAL A 27 4.08 -5.40 15.37
N GLY A 28 3.30 -5.18 14.33
CA GLY A 28 2.37 -4.08 14.24
C GLY A 28 1.02 -4.51 13.69
N PHE A 29 -0.01 -3.77 14.06
CA PHE A 29 -1.37 -3.94 13.55
C PHE A 29 -1.90 -2.60 13.07
N GLY A 30 -2.77 -2.61 12.08
CA GLY A 30 -3.21 -1.37 11.45
C GLY A 30 -4.39 -1.54 10.53
N ALA A 31 -4.62 -0.49 9.75
CA ALA A 31 -5.65 -0.47 8.73
C ALA A 31 -5.19 0.25 7.46
N HIS A 32 -5.78 -0.15 6.34
CA HIS A 32 -5.53 0.38 5.01
C HIS A 32 -6.81 0.94 4.39
N VAL A 33 -6.66 2.00 3.58
CA VAL A 33 -7.73 2.51 2.71
C VAL A 33 -7.18 2.93 1.34
N GLY A 34 -7.79 2.44 0.25
CA GLY A 34 -7.44 2.77 -1.13
C GLY A 34 -7.74 1.66 -2.15
N PHE A 35 -7.00 1.68 -3.25
CA PHE A 35 -7.15 0.77 -4.40
C PHE A 35 -6.01 -0.23 -4.55
N PHE A 36 -4.86 0.00 -3.90
CA PHE A 36 -3.75 -0.93 -3.95
C PHE A 36 -3.96 -2.09 -2.99
N ASN A 37 -4.04 -1.88 -1.68
CA ASN A 37 -4.27 -2.96 -0.70
C ASN A 37 -5.77 -3.09 -0.35
N PRO A 38 -6.20 -4.25 0.20
CA PRO A 38 -7.55 -4.40 0.74
C PRO A 38 -7.85 -3.32 1.79
N ASN A 39 -9.05 -2.72 1.71
CA ASN A 39 -9.57 -1.79 2.70
C ASN A 39 -10.02 -2.58 3.92
N GLY A 40 -9.24 -2.56 4.99
CA GLY A 40 -9.49 -3.39 6.15
C GLY A 40 -8.31 -3.43 7.09
N VAL A 41 -8.11 -4.58 7.74
CA VAL A 41 -7.09 -4.77 8.76
C VAL A 41 -5.79 -5.27 8.15
N THR A 42 -4.68 -4.90 8.78
CA THR A 42 -3.34 -5.35 8.41
C THR A 42 -2.55 -5.74 9.65
N LEU A 43 -1.74 -6.77 9.53
CA LEU A 43 -0.77 -7.22 10.51
C LEU A 43 0.60 -7.27 9.84
N ARG A 44 1.62 -6.74 10.51
CA ARG A 44 3.00 -6.76 10.03
C ARG A 44 3.91 -7.32 11.10
N ALA A 45 4.87 -8.15 10.70
CA ALA A 45 5.93 -8.62 11.57
C ALA A 45 7.24 -8.64 10.78
N GLY A 46 8.30 -8.04 11.33
CA GLY A 46 9.59 -7.98 10.63
C GLY A 46 10.78 -7.66 11.53
N SER A 47 11.96 -7.76 10.93
CA SER A 47 13.23 -7.48 11.57
C SER A 47 14.23 -6.97 10.53
N GLY A 48 14.64 -5.71 10.64
CA GLY A 48 15.63 -5.11 9.74
C GLY A 48 15.05 -4.87 8.34
N PRO A 49 15.68 -5.35 7.25
CA PRO A 49 15.26 -5.02 5.89
C PRO A 49 14.12 -5.92 5.37
N VAL A 50 13.54 -6.80 6.20
CA VAL A 50 12.48 -7.71 5.76
C VAL A 50 11.34 -7.70 6.77
N ALA A 51 10.12 -7.57 6.26
CA ALA A 51 8.90 -7.82 7.02
C ALA A 51 7.90 -8.64 6.21
N LEU A 52 7.10 -9.42 6.90
CA LEU A 52 5.89 -10.04 6.37
C LEU A 52 4.70 -9.19 6.77
N GLU A 53 3.75 -9.05 5.87
CA GLU A 53 2.48 -8.39 6.14
C GLU A 53 1.32 -9.23 5.59
N GLY A 54 0.27 -9.37 6.39
CA GLY A 54 -1.01 -9.91 5.96
C GLY A 54 -2.08 -8.84 6.06
N SER A 55 -2.78 -8.56 4.97
CA SER A 55 -3.95 -7.68 4.94
C SER A 55 -5.21 -8.46 4.58
N ALA A 56 -6.35 -8.08 5.17
CA ALA A 56 -7.66 -8.63 4.83
C ALA A 56 -8.74 -7.55 4.87
N GLY A 57 -9.60 -7.49 3.85
CA GLY A 57 -10.62 -6.45 3.74
C GLY A 57 -11.30 -6.42 2.38
N PHE A 58 -11.97 -5.32 2.06
CA PHE A 58 -12.62 -5.13 0.76
C PHE A 58 -11.67 -4.44 -0.23
N ALA A 59 -11.38 -5.06 -1.36
CA ALA A 59 -10.55 -4.48 -2.41
C ALA A 59 -11.44 -3.71 -3.40
N LEU A 60 -11.26 -2.39 -3.48
CA LEU A 60 -11.97 -1.58 -4.47
C LEU A 60 -11.37 -1.82 -5.86
N SER A 61 -12.22 -2.16 -6.83
CA SER A 61 -11.80 -2.34 -8.22
C SER A 61 -12.79 -1.65 -9.15
N LEU A 62 -12.28 -0.78 -10.02
CA LEU A 62 -13.05 -0.10 -11.05
C LEU A 62 -12.94 -0.90 -12.35
N LEU A 63 -14.03 -1.51 -12.77
CA LEU A 63 -14.13 -2.22 -14.04
C LEU A 63 -14.59 -1.25 -15.13
N SER A 64 -13.94 -1.31 -16.30
CA SER A 64 -14.37 -0.60 -17.51
C SER A 64 -14.62 -1.60 -18.62
N TYR A 65 -15.85 -1.62 -19.12
CA TYR A 65 -16.29 -2.55 -20.15
C TYR A 65 -17.26 -1.89 -21.14
N GLY A 66 -17.67 -2.61 -22.18
CA GLY A 66 -18.52 -2.05 -23.24
C GLY A 66 -17.71 -1.49 -24.41
N GLY A 67 -18.32 -0.66 -25.25
CA GLY A 67 -17.68 -0.13 -26.45
C GLY A 67 -16.74 1.05 -26.17
N ASN A 68 -15.66 1.19 -26.95
CA ASN A 68 -14.66 2.27 -26.81
C ASN A 68 -15.22 3.70 -26.79
N ARG A 69 -16.42 3.94 -27.34
CA ARG A 69 -17.07 5.27 -27.40
C ARG A 69 -18.04 5.53 -26.25
N SER A 70 -18.47 4.48 -25.53
CA SER A 70 -19.41 4.55 -24.42
C SER A 70 -19.05 3.45 -23.40
N PRO A 71 -17.99 3.64 -22.60
CA PRO A 71 -17.60 2.66 -21.61
C PRO A 71 -18.59 2.65 -20.44
N ASP A 72 -19.02 1.46 -20.06
CA ASP A 72 -19.70 1.21 -18.79
C ASP A 72 -18.66 1.06 -17.69
N LEU A 73 -18.89 1.76 -16.59
CA LEU A 73 -18.04 1.71 -15.40
C LEU A 73 -18.78 1.00 -14.27
N LYS A 74 -18.12 0.04 -13.63
CA LYS A 74 -18.66 -0.65 -12.47
C LYS A 74 -17.62 -0.69 -11.36
N LEU A 75 -17.96 -0.09 -10.23
CA LEU A 75 -17.18 -0.25 -9.00
C LEU A 75 -17.63 -1.53 -8.29
N ILE A 76 -16.69 -2.42 -8.01
CA ILE A 76 -16.90 -3.58 -7.16
C ILE A 76 -16.00 -3.50 -5.92
N ALA A 77 -16.44 -4.13 -4.84
CA ALA A 77 -15.70 -4.20 -3.59
C ALA A 77 -15.66 -5.66 -3.05
N PRO A 78 -15.05 -6.61 -3.78
CA PRO A 78 -14.88 -7.98 -3.29
C PRO A 78 -13.97 -8.05 -2.06
N PHE A 79 -14.24 -9.03 -1.20
CA PHE A 79 -13.32 -9.37 -0.10
C PHE A 79 -12.01 -9.95 -0.66
N GLU A 80 -10.90 -9.57 -0.04
CA GLU A 80 -9.56 -9.98 -0.44
C GLU A 80 -8.66 -10.21 0.77
N VAL A 81 -7.81 -11.23 0.66
CA VAL A 81 -6.70 -11.50 1.58
C VAL A 81 -5.39 -11.37 0.80
N SER A 82 -4.43 -10.62 1.33
CA SER A 82 -3.15 -10.35 0.67
C SER A 82 -1.98 -10.50 1.64
N PRO A 83 -1.31 -11.67 1.65
CA PRO A 83 0.00 -11.82 2.25
C PRO A 83 1.09 -11.26 1.31
N GLN A 84 2.02 -10.50 1.88
CA GLN A 84 3.11 -9.87 1.15
C GLN A 84 4.38 -9.78 1.97
N VAL A 85 5.51 -9.76 1.27
CA VAL A 85 6.83 -9.47 1.83
C VAL A 85 7.19 -8.03 1.49
N LEU A 86 7.69 -7.33 2.49
CA LEU A 86 8.31 -6.02 2.37
C LEU A 86 9.82 -6.23 2.38
N LEU A 87 10.50 -5.61 1.41
CA LEU A 87 11.93 -5.77 1.18
C LEU A 87 12.61 -4.40 1.16
N GLY A 88 13.66 -4.28 1.96
CA GLY A 88 14.40 -3.05 2.20
C GLY A 88 13.76 -2.15 3.27
N ASP A 89 14.55 -1.21 3.76
CA ASP A 89 14.11 -0.12 4.64
C ASP A 89 15.00 1.10 4.34
N PHE A 90 14.82 1.63 3.13
CA PHE A 90 15.69 2.67 2.58
C PHE A 90 15.31 4.02 3.18
N GLN A 91 16.23 4.66 3.90
CA GLN A 91 15.99 5.99 4.44
C GLN A 91 16.03 7.03 3.30
N LEU A 92 14.85 7.54 2.91
CA LEU A 92 14.71 8.58 1.87
C LEU A 92 14.95 9.98 2.44
N HIS A 93 14.52 10.21 3.68
CA HIS A 93 14.77 11.43 4.44
C HIS A 93 14.84 11.08 5.94
N LYS A 94 15.23 12.03 6.80
CA LYS A 94 15.51 11.81 8.23
C LYS A 94 14.50 10.91 8.98
N ALA A 95 13.21 10.94 8.59
CA ALA A 95 12.17 10.10 9.18
C ALA A 95 11.28 9.38 8.13
N ILE A 96 11.64 9.42 6.84
CA ILE A 96 10.86 8.80 5.77
C ILE A 96 11.65 7.62 5.23
N HIS A 97 11.01 6.46 5.25
CA HIS A 97 11.58 5.20 4.81
C HIS A 97 10.80 4.66 3.62
N GLY A 98 11.51 3.96 2.73
CA GLY A 98 10.93 3.29 1.58
C GLY A 98 11.18 1.79 1.62
N SER A 99 10.25 1.00 1.10
CA SER A 99 10.42 -0.44 0.93
C SER A 99 9.74 -0.91 -0.35
N PHE A 100 10.24 -1.99 -0.93
CA PHE A 100 9.57 -2.71 -2.01
C PHE A 100 8.57 -3.70 -1.42
N ARG A 101 7.55 -4.03 -2.19
CA ARG A 101 6.49 -4.96 -1.80
C ARG A 101 6.28 -5.98 -2.89
N LEU A 102 6.22 -7.24 -2.50
CA LEU A 102 5.87 -8.35 -3.39
C LEU A 102 4.92 -9.26 -2.64
N GLY A 103 3.84 -9.69 -3.28
CA GLY A 103 2.83 -10.45 -2.57
C GLY A 103 1.94 -11.29 -3.44
N TYR A 104 1.14 -12.08 -2.75
CA TYR A 104 0.07 -12.87 -3.30
C TYR A 104 -1.28 -12.23 -2.92
N ARG A 105 -2.29 -12.45 -3.74
CA ARG A 105 -3.65 -11.97 -3.52
C ARG A 105 -4.64 -13.08 -3.78
N PHE A 106 -5.60 -13.20 -2.87
CA PHE A 106 -6.79 -14.01 -3.07
C PHE A 106 -8.02 -13.11 -2.95
N ASN A 107 -8.69 -12.89 -4.08
CA ASN A 107 -9.85 -12.04 -4.21
C ASN A 107 -11.06 -12.90 -4.57
N VAL A 108 -12.18 -12.74 -3.85
CA VAL A 108 -13.36 -13.60 -4.08
C VAL A 108 -13.99 -13.42 -5.46
N ALA A 109 -13.78 -12.28 -6.13
CA ALA A 109 -14.30 -12.03 -7.47
C ALA A 109 -13.26 -12.23 -8.58
N LEU A 110 -12.01 -11.85 -8.33
CA LEU A 110 -10.95 -11.85 -9.33
C LEU A 110 -10.08 -13.11 -9.28
N GLY A 111 -10.21 -13.92 -8.22
CA GLY A 111 -9.45 -15.15 -8.02
C GLY A 111 -8.06 -14.89 -7.45
N HIS A 112 -7.10 -15.66 -7.93
CA HIS A 112 -5.72 -15.63 -7.47
C HIS A 112 -4.91 -14.62 -8.25
N GLY A 113 -3.98 -13.94 -7.57
CA GLY A 113 -3.14 -12.94 -8.20
C GLY A 113 -1.80 -12.72 -7.51
N GLY A 114 -0.92 -12.03 -8.20
CA GLY A 114 0.35 -11.52 -7.69
C GLY A 114 0.32 -10.01 -7.60
N THR A 115 1.14 -9.42 -6.73
CA THR A 115 1.27 -7.97 -6.62
C THR A 115 2.71 -7.55 -6.43
N ALA A 116 3.04 -6.39 -6.98
CA ALA A 116 4.33 -5.75 -6.85
C ALA A 116 4.15 -4.24 -6.70
N GLY A 117 4.95 -3.63 -5.83
CA GLY A 117 4.78 -2.22 -5.51
C GLY A 117 5.86 -1.66 -4.61
N GLY A 118 5.58 -0.47 -4.09
CA GLY A 118 6.42 0.21 -3.13
C GLY A 118 5.60 0.78 -1.99
N GLN A 119 6.33 1.19 -0.96
CA GLN A 119 5.83 1.89 0.19
C GLN A 119 6.75 3.04 0.53
N ILE A 120 6.17 4.12 1.00
CA ILE A 120 6.82 5.14 1.81
C ILE A 120 6.16 5.17 3.17
N ALA A 121 6.93 5.31 4.22
CA ALA A 121 6.42 5.35 5.58
C ALA A 121 7.17 6.35 6.43
N ARG A 122 6.45 6.93 7.37
CA ARG A 122 7.00 7.72 8.46
C ARG A 122 6.52 7.13 9.77
N ARG A 123 7.48 6.69 10.59
CA ARG A 123 7.23 6.21 11.94
C ARG A 123 7.60 7.31 12.94
N TRP A 124 6.74 7.49 13.93
CA TRP A 124 7.01 8.34 15.08
C TRP A 124 7.40 7.44 16.26
N THR A 125 6.50 7.23 17.21
CA THR A 125 6.70 6.31 18.33
C THR A 125 6.07 4.95 18.00
N HIS A 126 4.88 4.70 18.54
CA HIS A 126 4.08 3.52 18.25
C HIS A 126 3.35 3.62 16.91
N TRP A 127 3.17 4.82 16.37
CA TRP A 127 2.40 5.03 15.15
C TRP A 127 3.29 5.18 13.92
N GLN A 128 2.82 4.64 12.81
CA GLN A 128 3.39 4.79 11.48
C GLN A 128 2.29 5.12 10.48
N LEU A 129 2.50 6.17 9.70
CA LEU A 129 1.71 6.48 8.52
C LEU A 129 2.45 5.97 7.29
N GLU A 130 1.73 5.37 6.36
CA GLU A 130 2.30 4.83 5.14
C GLU A 130 1.48 5.13 3.91
N GLY A 131 2.17 5.41 2.81
CA GLY A 131 1.62 5.48 1.46
C GLY A 131 2.13 4.28 0.67
N LEU A 132 1.23 3.54 0.03
CA LEU A 132 1.52 2.36 -0.76
C LEU A 132 1.06 2.56 -2.19
N TRP A 133 1.82 2.01 -3.14
CA TRP A 133 1.46 2.00 -4.55
C TRP A 133 1.90 0.70 -5.19
N GLY A 134 1.25 0.32 -6.29
CA GLY A 134 1.70 -0.80 -7.08
C GLY A 134 0.69 -1.31 -8.08
N VAL A 135 1.00 -2.49 -8.60
CA VAL A 135 0.21 -3.21 -9.59
C VAL A 135 -0.08 -4.62 -9.05
N SER A 136 -1.25 -5.12 -9.39
CA SER A 136 -1.72 -6.46 -9.07
C SER A 136 -2.22 -7.13 -10.34
N ILE A 137 -1.85 -8.38 -10.53
CA ILE A 137 -2.19 -9.17 -11.71
C ILE A 137 -3.03 -10.37 -11.27
N TYR A 138 -4.24 -10.50 -11.81
CA TYR A 138 -5.19 -11.59 -11.59
C TYR A 138 -5.47 -12.31 -12.92
N PRO A 139 -4.73 -13.38 -13.26
CA PRO A 139 -4.84 -14.02 -14.57
C PRO A 139 -6.26 -14.47 -14.93
N ASP A 140 -7.02 -14.95 -13.94
CA ASP A 140 -8.34 -15.54 -14.14
C ASP A 140 -9.50 -14.53 -14.02
N ALA A 141 -9.21 -13.24 -13.84
CA ALA A 141 -10.22 -12.24 -13.50
C ALA A 141 -11.31 -12.11 -14.57
N ALA A 142 -10.95 -12.14 -15.85
CA ALA A 142 -11.90 -11.97 -16.95
C ALA A 142 -12.94 -13.10 -16.97
N ASP A 143 -12.50 -14.33 -16.74
CA ASP A 143 -13.37 -15.50 -16.80
C ASP A 143 -14.25 -15.58 -15.55
N ARG A 144 -13.68 -15.36 -14.36
CA ARG A 144 -14.47 -15.32 -13.11
C ARG A 144 -15.54 -14.23 -13.09
N LEU A 145 -15.22 -13.04 -13.58
CA LEU A 145 -16.20 -11.94 -13.62
C LEU A 145 -17.40 -12.28 -14.53
N ARG A 146 -17.18 -13.07 -15.58
CA ARG A 146 -18.24 -13.55 -16.49
C ARG A 146 -19.05 -14.69 -15.87
N GLU A 147 -18.38 -15.67 -15.25
CA GLU A 147 -19.01 -16.82 -14.61
C GLU A 147 -19.92 -16.41 -13.43
N ASP A 148 -19.46 -15.46 -12.60
CA ASP A 148 -20.22 -14.94 -11.45
C ASP A 148 -21.41 -14.06 -11.86
N GLY A 149 -21.66 -13.85 -13.16
CA GLY A 149 -22.69 -12.93 -13.67
C GLY A 149 -22.45 -11.46 -13.26
N ARG A 150 -21.24 -11.13 -12.79
CA ARG A 150 -20.88 -9.75 -12.41
C ARG A 150 -20.74 -8.85 -13.64
N VAL A 151 -20.46 -9.43 -14.80
CA VAL A 151 -20.56 -8.76 -16.11
C VAL A 151 -21.32 -9.65 -17.10
N PRO A 152 -22.00 -9.08 -18.11
CA PRO A 152 -22.66 -9.87 -19.15
C PRO A 152 -21.73 -10.86 -19.86
N THR A 153 -22.27 -12.02 -20.22
CA THR A 153 -21.56 -13.01 -21.05
C THR A 153 -21.26 -12.41 -22.42
N GLY A 154 -19.98 -12.34 -22.81
CA GLY A 154 -19.54 -11.70 -24.06
C GLY A 154 -18.98 -10.28 -23.90
N THR A 155 -18.87 -9.77 -22.67
CA THR A 155 -18.22 -8.49 -22.41
C THR A 155 -16.76 -8.48 -22.86
N SER A 156 -16.44 -7.53 -23.75
CA SER A 156 -15.07 -7.07 -24.01
C SER A 156 -14.68 -6.01 -22.99
N PHE A 157 -13.53 -6.18 -22.37
CA PHE A 157 -12.98 -5.20 -21.44
C PHE A 157 -12.09 -4.22 -22.20
N ASN A 158 -12.28 -2.92 -21.96
CA ASN A 158 -11.46 -1.87 -22.57
C ASN A 158 -10.05 -1.83 -21.97
N PHE A 159 -9.94 -2.26 -20.71
CA PHE A 159 -8.67 -2.47 -20.01
C PHE A 159 -8.68 -3.87 -19.41
N PRO A 160 -7.56 -4.63 -19.43
CA PRO A 160 -7.54 -5.98 -18.91
C PRO A 160 -7.99 -5.99 -17.44
N PRO A 161 -9.08 -6.67 -17.07
CA PRO A 161 -9.51 -6.76 -15.66
C PRO A 161 -8.52 -7.57 -14.83
N SER A 162 -7.58 -8.24 -15.51
CA SER A 162 -6.46 -8.93 -14.92
C SER A 162 -5.38 -7.98 -14.40
N ILE A 163 -5.42 -6.68 -14.67
CA ILE A 163 -4.41 -5.72 -14.20
C ILE A 163 -5.09 -4.61 -13.41
N ASN A 164 -4.81 -4.58 -12.10
CA ASN A 164 -5.22 -3.50 -11.21
C ASN A 164 -3.99 -2.71 -10.77
N TRP A 165 -4.11 -1.39 -10.74
CA TRP A 165 -3.11 -0.51 -10.14
C TRP A 165 -3.79 0.39 -9.13
N GLY A 166 -3.05 0.92 -8.16
CA GLY A 166 -3.67 1.79 -7.19
C GLY A 166 -2.70 2.44 -6.22
N LEU A 167 -3.30 3.25 -5.37
CA LEU A 167 -2.68 3.88 -4.21
C LEU A 167 -3.46 3.48 -2.97
N THR A 168 -2.76 3.42 -1.84
CA THR A 168 -3.36 3.18 -0.52
C THR A 168 -2.66 4.03 0.51
N VAL A 169 -3.40 4.48 1.50
CA VAL A 169 -2.87 5.07 2.72
C VAL A 169 -3.15 4.10 3.86
N GLY A 170 -2.16 3.90 4.71
CA GLY A 170 -2.21 3.02 5.85
C GLY A 170 -1.79 3.70 7.14
N ILE A 171 -2.33 3.23 8.25
CA ILE A 171 -1.84 3.54 9.59
C ILE A 171 -1.55 2.24 10.33
N MET A 172 -0.39 2.19 10.97
CA MET A 172 0.10 1.05 11.72
C MET A 172 0.41 1.49 13.16
N TYR A 173 0.08 0.63 14.12
CA TYR A 173 0.48 0.72 15.52
C TYR A 173 1.43 -0.42 15.87
N TYR A 174 2.52 -0.11 16.55
CA TYR A 174 3.51 -1.05 17.06
C TYR A 174 3.60 -0.88 18.60
N PRO A 175 3.22 -1.89 19.40
CA PRO A 175 3.29 -1.83 20.86
C PRO A 175 4.72 -1.70 21.38
#